data_AF-A0A2V0PGG9-F1
#
_entry.id   AF-A0A2V0PGG9-F1
#
_cell.length_a   1.000
_cell.length_b   1.000
_cell.length_c   1.000
_cell.angle_alpha   90.00
_cell.angle_beta   90.00
_cell.angle_gamma   90.00
#
_symmetry.space_group_name_H-M   'P 1'
#
loop_
_entity.id
_entity.type
_entity.pdbx_description
1 polymer ?
#
loop_
_entity_poly.entity_id
_entity_poly.type
_entity_poly.pdbx_seq_one_letter_code
_entity_poly.pdbx_strand_id
1 'polypeptide(L)'
;MGSPSLKHGVAGGWARLAACCLLLLGLPWTSGQGLLIAPAPANATRDAAAALAARWGDAKALREAVRAKGVAAACSSAGAACAPAAGGRGKSAADAAVLALATSPAAFSSADLRDTRGARVLGPAMDQRPCQAGPAFAVLAAAEAAAARGSGADVDRAVGHLSVADLAFCSPPGQRGCSSGAPLASVLAALQKRGASLRLEHCLPFRGDAAPACNATCDRTGPATGPGRWSAKPLAAAWDVQRHIRAHGAVVTRFDIYNDFAPFFANASARGDGGAVYAPGPAAALQAHHAVALVGYDNDGGYWVARNSWGPAFGHNGNFKVKYGTAGVLSPGDTFGLGWAPTSGPRRNDSLPVAPSTQRPGCSVYKAREGDYLSSIAARAGVPLESLLADNAVAISDLDALAGRDLLICPPAGAGQLAALRAVKAAVDPSGLAAFFGGPAGGGKEGAAFCAWDGVRCDAAGDVVAVALNSTACAGGAACGGALPPAAALSGLPKLRALSFGALGLKGSLPADWSTLGGLEEVEVAGNRGLAGALPAAWGGLSGLKRLSLRNNALEGPVPAGWGDLSALSELQLGGNPGLTGCLPGALARLAGAPGAIEGTAISRAACDER
;
A
#
# COMPACT_ATOMS: atom_id res chain seq x y z
N MET A 1 36.05 2.07 23.09
CA MET A 1 36.18 0.92 24.01
C MET A 1 34.82 0.69 24.67
N GLY A 2 34.27 -0.53 24.55
CA GLY A 2 33.19 -1.03 25.41
C GLY A 2 31.74 -0.72 25.03
N SER A 3 31.16 -1.52 24.12
CA SER A 3 29.70 -1.72 24.01
C SER A 3 29.21 -2.64 25.13
N PRO A 4 28.03 -2.44 25.75
CA PRO A 4 27.47 -3.42 26.66
C PRO A 4 26.68 -4.49 25.90
N SER A 5 27.19 -5.72 26.02
CA SER A 5 26.53 -6.98 25.67
C SER A 5 25.47 -7.31 26.72
N LEU A 6 24.21 -7.48 26.30
CA LEU A 6 23.17 -8.11 27.13
C LEU A 6 23.10 -9.60 26.81
N LYS A 7 23.97 -10.37 27.47
CA LYS A 7 23.76 -11.80 27.72
C LYS A 7 22.88 -11.92 28.96
N HIS A 8 21.72 -12.55 28.89
CA HIS A 8 21.06 -13.14 30.06
C HIS A 8 20.78 -14.61 29.75
N GLY A 9 21.43 -15.47 30.53
CA GLY A 9 21.31 -16.91 30.43
C GLY A 9 20.11 -17.44 31.20
N VAL A 10 19.56 -18.55 30.70
CA VAL A 10 18.84 -19.54 31.51
C VAL A 10 19.32 -20.91 31.02
N ALA A 11 20.49 -21.31 31.52
CA ALA A 11 20.98 -22.68 31.41
C ALA A 11 20.55 -23.41 32.70
N GLY A 12 19.75 -24.46 32.56
CA GLY A 12 19.38 -25.34 33.68
C GLY A 12 18.00 -25.95 33.54
N GLY A 13 17.91 -27.15 32.96
CA GLY A 13 16.64 -27.90 32.88
C GLY A 13 16.53 -28.94 31.75
N TRP A 14 17.58 -29.20 30.98
CA TRP A 14 17.48 -29.84 29.65
C TRP A 14 17.55 -31.39 29.60
N ALA A 15 17.56 -32.10 30.74
CA ALA A 15 17.85 -33.54 30.73
C ALA A 15 16.66 -34.49 30.99
N ARG A 16 15.45 -34.01 31.34
CA ARG A 16 14.34 -34.90 31.77
C ARG A 16 13.11 -34.94 30.85
N LEU A 17 13.04 -34.12 29.79
CA LEU A 17 11.84 -33.99 28.95
C LEU A 17 11.89 -34.76 27.61
N ALA A 18 13.04 -35.30 27.21
CA ALA A 18 13.19 -36.02 25.94
C ALA A 18 12.45 -37.39 25.91
N ALA A 19 12.19 -37.99 27.07
CA ALA A 19 11.57 -39.32 27.16
C ALA A 19 10.05 -39.32 26.86
N CYS A 20 9.36 -38.19 27.08
CA CYS A 20 7.90 -38.13 26.85
C CYS A 20 7.54 -37.98 25.36
N CYS A 21 8.43 -37.43 24.53
CA CYS A 21 8.24 -37.33 23.08
C CYS A 21 8.31 -38.68 22.34
N LEU A 22 9.06 -39.65 22.88
CA LEU A 22 9.20 -40.98 22.26
C LEU A 22 7.94 -41.85 22.39
N LEU A 23 7.13 -41.66 23.43
CA LEU A 23 5.94 -42.47 23.70
C LEU A 23 4.74 -42.15 22.79
N LEU A 24 4.66 -40.94 22.23
CA LEU A 24 3.61 -40.55 21.27
C LEU A 24 3.92 -40.98 19.83
N LEU A 25 5.16 -41.35 19.52
CA LEU A 25 5.62 -41.72 18.18
C LEU A 25 5.68 -43.24 17.95
N GLY A 26 5.46 -44.05 18.98
CA GLY A 26 5.53 -45.52 18.93
C GLY A 26 4.21 -46.23 18.58
N LEU A 27 3.12 -45.51 18.34
CA LEU A 27 1.90 -46.10 17.79
C LEU A 27 2.08 -46.30 16.28
N PRO A 28 1.68 -47.44 15.70
CA PRO A 28 1.71 -47.61 14.25
C PRO A 28 0.89 -46.48 13.64
N TRP A 29 1.56 -45.61 12.87
CA TRP A 29 0.94 -44.51 12.15
C TRP A 29 -0.04 -45.13 11.16
N THR A 30 -1.31 -45.23 11.56
CA THR A 30 -2.35 -45.66 10.63
C THR A 30 -2.49 -44.57 9.59
N SER A 31 -2.25 -44.95 8.34
CA SER A 31 -2.49 -44.16 7.14
C SER A 31 -3.85 -43.47 7.25
N GLY A 32 -3.84 -42.16 7.51
CA GLY A 32 -5.08 -41.42 7.78
C GLY A 32 -4.85 -40.05 8.40
N GLN A 33 -3.79 -39.83 9.18
CA GLN A 33 -3.46 -38.49 9.66
C GLN A 33 -2.94 -37.65 8.50
N GLY A 34 -3.84 -37.06 7.71
CA GLY A 34 -3.39 -36.12 6.72
C GLY A 34 -4.41 -35.65 5.72
N LEU A 35 -4.15 -34.46 5.19
CA LEU A 35 -4.83 -33.90 4.04
C LEU A 35 -5.15 -35.02 3.03
N LEU A 36 -6.44 -35.35 2.88
CA LEU A 36 -6.94 -36.27 1.85
C LEU A 36 -6.83 -35.56 0.49
N ILE A 37 -5.60 -35.38 0.00
CA ILE A 37 -5.29 -34.62 -1.20
C ILE A 37 -4.32 -35.42 -2.05
N ALA A 38 -4.54 -35.42 -3.37
CA ALA A 38 -3.64 -36.02 -4.33
C ALA A 38 -2.21 -35.42 -4.19
N PRO A 39 -1.15 -36.21 -4.41
CA PRO A 39 0.20 -35.69 -4.37
C PRO A 39 0.39 -34.58 -5.41
N ALA A 40 0.88 -33.41 -4.99
CA ALA A 40 1.32 -32.36 -5.90
C ALA A 40 2.66 -32.78 -6.56
N PRO A 41 2.94 -32.35 -7.81
CA PRO A 41 4.22 -32.63 -8.44
C PRO A 41 5.36 -31.96 -7.66
N ALA A 42 6.32 -32.75 -7.17
CA ALA A 42 7.43 -32.30 -6.33
C ALA A 42 8.25 -31.14 -6.95
N ASN A 43 8.28 -31.03 -8.28
CA ASN A 43 9.03 -30.00 -9.00
C ASN A 43 8.53 -28.57 -8.71
N ALA A 44 7.22 -28.37 -8.52
CA ALA A 44 6.67 -27.02 -8.33
C ALA A 44 7.19 -26.32 -7.07
N THR A 45 7.40 -27.07 -5.98
CA THR A 45 7.93 -26.51 -4.72
C THR A 45 9.41 -26.11 -4.86
N ARG A 46 10.20 -26.90 -5.59
CA ARG A 46 11.61 -26.62 -5.89
C ARG A 46 11.75 -25.42 -6.81
N ASP A 47 10.93 -25.33 -7.85
CA ASP A 47 10.94 -24.21 -8.79
C ASP A 47 10.57 -22.89 -8.09
N ALA A 48 9.57 -22.92 -7.20
CA ALA A 48 9.19 -21.77 -6.39
C ALA A 48 10.34 -21.30 -5.47
N ALA A 49 11.07 -22.24 -4.86
CA ALA A 49 12.23 -21.94 -4.02
C ALA A 49 13.41 -21.39 -4.84
N ALA A 50 13.70 -21.97 -6.00
CA ALA A 50 14.75 -21.50 -6.90
C ALA A 50 14.46 -20.08 -7.42
N ALA A 51 13.21 -19.81 -7.80
CA ALA A 51 12.78 -18.48 -8.23
C ALA A 51 12.88 -17.45 -7.10
N LEU A 52 12.60 -17.83 -5.86
CA LEU A 52 12.81 -16.96 -4.70
C LEU A 52 14.30 -16.70 -4.45
N ALA A 53 15.14 -17.74 -4.49
CA ALA A 53 16.58 -17.62 -4.26
C ALA A 53 17.25 -16.71 -5.29
N ALA A 54 16.90 -16.84 -6.57
CA ALA A 54 17.39 -15.97 -7.63
C ALA A 54 17.04 -14.50 -7.36
N ARG A 55 15.77 -14.21 -7.08
CA ARG A 55 15.31 -12.84 -6.77
C ARG A 55 15.91 -12.29 -5.48
N TRP A 56 16.15 -13.14 -4.49
CA TRP A 56 16.83 -12.74 -3.26
C TRP A 56 18.29 -12.38 -3.52
N GLY A 57 18.98 -13.10 -4.41
CA GLY A 57 20.31 -12.74 -4.88
C GLY A 57 20.36 -11.33 -5.47
N ASP A 58 19.42 -11.01 -6.38
CA ASP A 58 19.30 -9.67 -6.97
C ASP A 58 18.97 -8.60 -5.91
N ALA A 59 18.06 -8.93 -4.98
CA ALA A 59 17.69 -8.03 -3.89
C ALA A 59 18.87 -7.75 -2.93
N LYS A 60 19.71 -8.76 -2.66
CA LYS A 60 20.92 -8.63 -1.85
C LYS A 60 21.96 -7.76 -2.54
N ALA A 61 22.18 -7.96 -3.84
CA ALA A 61 23.06 -7.11 -4.64
C ALA A 61 22.59 -5.64 -4.62
N LEU A 62 21.27 -5.40 -4.69
CA LEU A 62 20.73 -4.05 -4.54
C LEU A 62 20.97 -3.47 -3.14
N ARG A 63 20.78 -4.24 -2.07
CA ARG A 63 21.06 -3.82 -0.68
C ARG A 63 22.53 -3.42 -0.50
N GLU A 64 23.45 -4.23 -1.01
CA GLU A 64 24.89 -3.98 -0.97
C GLU A 64 25.25 -2.72 -1.78
N ALA A 65 24.67 -2.56 -2.96
CA ALA A 65 24.86 -1.36 -3.78
C ALA A 65 24.37 -0.09 -3.06
N VAL A 66 23.22 -0.13 -2.39
CA VAL A 66 22.71 1.02 -1.61
C VAL A 66 23.69 1.40 -0.49
N ARG A 67 24.23 0.42 0.24
CA ARG A 67 25.23 0.67 1.29
C ARG A 67 26.53 1.26 0.73
N ALA A 68 26.97 0.79 -0.43
CA ALA A 68 28.24 1.17 -1.01
C ALA A 68 28.23 2.57 -1.67
N LYS A 69 27.14 2.92 -2.36
CA LYS A 69 27.08 4.12 -3.22
C LYS A 69 25.79 4.94 -3.11
N GLY A 70 24.94 4.63 -2.14
CA GLY A 70 23.66 5.31 -1.92
C GLY A 70 22.56 4.90 -2.90
N VAL A 71 21.33 5.28 -2.58
CA VAL A 71 20.12 4.86 -3.32
C VAL A 71 20.16 5.30 -4.78
N ALA A 72 20.52 6.55 -5.06
CA ALA A 72 20.50 7.08 -6.42
C ALA A 72 21.40 6.27 -7.36
N ALA A 73 22.68 6.09 -7.00
CA ALA A 73 23.64 5.37 -7.82
C ALA A 73 23.38 3.84 -7.87
N ALA A 74 22.84 3.26 -6.80
CA ALA A 74 22.38 1.87 -6.78
C ALA A 74 21.22 1.64 -7.74
N CYS A 75 20.23 2.52 -7.70
CA CYS A 75 19.05 2.42 -8.54
C CYS A 75 19.34 2.70 -10.02
N SER A 76 20.27 3.59 -10.34
CA SER A 76 20.75 3.75 -11.72
C SER A 76 21.38 2.48 -12.28
N SER A 77 22.12 1.71 -11.46
CA SER A 77 22.69 0.42 -11.89
C SER A 77 21.69 -0.75 -11.88
N ALA A 78 20.65 -0.68 -11.07
CA ALA A 78 19.63 -1.73 -10.94
C ALA A 78 18.50 -1.62 -12.01
N GLY A 79 18.55 -0.60 -12.86
CA GLY A 79 17.67 -0.43 -14.01
C GLY A 79 16.17 -0.43 -13.63
N ALA A 80 15.41 -1.31 -14.28
CA ALA A 80 13.95 -1.37 -14.15
C ALA A 80 13.46 -1.74 -12.74
N ALA A 81 14.29 -2.35 -11.88
CA ALA A 81 13.91 -2.68 -10.51
C ALA A 81 13.51 -1.42 -9.71
N CYS A 82 14.30 -0.34 -9.81
CA CYS A 82 14.06 0.91 -9.08
C CYS A 82 13.24 1.98 -9.84
N ALA A 83 13.15 1.90 -11.17
CA ALA A 83 12.51 2.96 -11.96
C ALA A 83 10.98 2.99 -11.74
N PRO A 84 10.27 4.12 -11.65
CA PRO A 84 8.81 4.11 -11.71
C PRO A 84 8.32 3.55 -13.06
N ALA A 85 7.12 2.95 -13.11
CA ALA A 85 6.56 2.41 -14.35
C ALA A 85 6.30 3.56 -15.35
N ALA A 86 7.17 3.72 -16.36
CA ALA A 86 7.04 4.76 -17.35
C ALA A 86 6.08 4.35 -18.48
N GLY A 87 5.05 5.15 -18.73
CA GLY A 87 4.36 5.22 -20.03
C GLY A 87 3.78 3.91 -20.60
N GLY A 88 2.94 3.22 -19.84
CA GLY A 88 2.04 2.19 -20.40
C GLY A 88 2.64 0.80 -20.67
N ARG A 89 3.96 0.61 -20.58
CA ARG A 89 4.53 -0.75 -20.38
C ARG A 89 4.74 -0.97 -18.88
N GLY A 90 3.83 -1.73 -18.27
CA GLY A 90 3.98 -2.12 -16.88
C GLY A 90 5.30 -2.85 -16.66
N LYS A 91 5.96 -2.60 -15.51
CA LYS A 91 7.09 -3.42 -15.06
C LYS A 91 6.74 -4.90 -15.11
N SER A 92 7.73 -5.74 -15.36
CA SER A 92 7.53 -7.17 -15.12
C SER A 92 7.22 -7.40 -13.64
N ALA A 93 6.40 -8.40 -13.33
CA ALA A 93 6.15 -8.80 -11.94
C ALA A 93 7.45 -9.23 -11.23
N ALA A 94 8.48 -9.63 -11.99
CA ALA A 94 9.79 -9.99 -11.48
C ALA A 94 10.56 -8.77 -10.94
N ASP A 95 10.61 -7.67 -11.69
CA ASP A 95 11.32 -6.44 -11.27
C ASP A 95 10.72 -5.84 -10.01
N ALA A 96 9.38 -5.82 -9.93
CA ALA A 96 8.66 -5.35 -8.75
C ALA A 96 8.92 -6.23 -7.51
N ALA A 97 9.14 -7.54 -7.70
CA ALA A 97 9.45 -8.46 -6.61
C ALA A 97 10.86 -8.23 -6.06
N VAL A 98 11.86 -7.94 -6.91
CA VAL A 98 13.24 -7.66 -6.48
C VAL A 98 13.31 -6.43 -5.58
N LEU A 99 12.73 -5.31 -6.01
CA LEU A 99 12.73 -4.09 -5.20
C LEU A 99 12.00 -4.29 -3.88
N ALA A 100 10.84 -4.97 -3.91
CA ALA A 100 10.08 -5.24 -2.71
C ALA A 100 10.80 -6.21 -1.75
N LEU A 101 11.54 -7.19 -2.25
CA LEU A 101 12.42 -8.06 -1.46
C LEU A 101 13.55 -7.25 -0.82
N ALA A 102 14.24 -6.41 -1.60
CA ALA A 102 15.35 -5.59 -1.12
C ALA A 102 14.93 -4.65 0.01
N THR A 103 13.70 -4.15 -0.05
CA THR A 103 13.09 -3.20 0.90
C THR A 103 12.21 -3.87 1.97
N SER A 104 12.27 -5.20 2.09
CA SER A 104 11.63 -5.99 3.16
C SER A 104 12.69 -6.73 3.97
N PRO A 105 12.43 -7.16 5.23
CA PRO A 105 13.40 -7.89 6.03
C PRO A 105 13.82 -9.22 5.39
N ALA A 106 15.12 -9.53 5.48
CA ALA A 106 15.70 -10.80 5.05
C ALA A 106 15.11 -12.00 5.82
N ALA A 107 14.87 -11.80 7.11
CA ALA A 107 14.21 -12.74 7.99
C ALA A 107 13.06 -12.06 8.75
N PHE A 108 11.99 -12.80 8.99
CA PHE A 108 10.80 -12.31 9.70
C PHE A 108 10.10 -13.47 10.40
N SER A 109 9.64 -13.27 11.63
CA SER A 109 8.96 -14.30 12.42
C SER A 109 7.81 -13.70 13.21
N SER A 110 6.58 -14.00 12.83
CA SER A 110 5.37 -13.64 13.58
C SER A 110 5.30 -14.30 14.96
N ALA A 111 6.09 -15.36 15.20
CA ALA A 111 6.16 -16.01 16.51
C ALA A 111 6.81 -15.11 17.56
N ASP A 112 7.74 -14.26 17.14
CA ASP A 112 8.49 -13.35 17.99
C ASP A 112 7.98 -11.90 17.89
N LEU A 113 7.07 -11.64 16.95
CA LEU A 113 6.51 -10.31 16.76
C LEU A 113 5.67 -9.89 17.97
N ARG A 114 6.06 -8.74 18.51
CA ARG A 114 5.18 -7.86 19.25
C ARG A 114 4.88 -6.65 18.35
N ASP A 115 3.63 -6.23 18.25
CA ASP A 115 3.31 -4.98 17.55
C ASP A 115 3.97 -3.78 18.25
N THR A 116 3.87 -2.57 17.69
CA THR A 116 4.48 -1.35 18.27
C THR A 116 3.99 -1.00 19.69
N ARG A 117 3.02 -1.74 20.24
CA ARG A 117 2.48 -1.61 21.61
C ARG A 117 2.73 -2.87 22.46
N GLY A 118 3.54 -3.82 21.98
CA GLY A 118 3.82 -5.07 22.68
C GLY A 118 2.84 -6.22 22.38
N ALA A 119 1.85 -6.03 21.50
CA ALA A 119 0.76 -6.97 21.30
C ALA A 119 1.18 -8.20 20.47
N ARG A 120 0.81 -9.40 20.91
CA ARG A 120 1.08 -10.65 20.19
C ARG A 120 0.21 -10.79 18.96
N VAL A 121 0.81 -11.31 17.89
CA VAL A 121 0.09 -11.64 16.65
C VAL A 121 -0.33 -13.12 16.62
N LEU A 122 0.39 -14.01 17.30
CA LEU A 122 0.09 -15.44 17.34
C LEU A 122 -0.25 -15.92 18.75
N GLY A 123 -1.29 -16.74 18.84
CA GLY A 123 -1.67 -17.46 20.05
C GLY A 123 -0.68 -18.57 20.42
N PRO A 124 -0.84 -19.22 21.59
CA PRO A 124 0.04 -20.30 22.06
C PRO A 124 -0.02 -21.54 21.15
N ALA A 125 0.99 -22.41 21.25
CA ALA A 125 1.03 -23.63 20.44
C ALA A 125 0.06 -24.62 21.06
N MET A 126 -0.82 -25.18 20.27
CA MET A 126 -1.82 -26.12 20.76
C MET A 126 -1.44 -27.56 20.37
N ASP A 127 -2.03 -28.52 21.06
CA ASP A 127 -1.76 -29.95 20.88
C ASP A 127 -3.02 -30.65 20.36
N GLN A 128 -2.92 -31.22 19.15
CA GLN A 128 -3.98 -31.98 18.51
C GLN A 128 -4.19 -33.37 19.12
N ARG A 129 -3.24 -33.83 19.96
CA ARG A 129 -3.20 -35.16 20.58
C ARG A 129 -3.35 -36.27 19.49
N PRO A 130 -3.93 -37.46 19.72
CA PRO A 130 -4.03 -38.46 18.65
C PRO A 130 -5.07 -38.11 17.57
N CYS A 131 -5.70 -36.95 17.63
CA CYS A 131 -6.76 -36.55 16.73
C CYS A 131 -6.25 -36.01 15.39
N GLN A 132 -6.92 -36.38 14.30
CA GLN A 132 -6.64 -35.91 12.95
C GLN A 132 -7.20 -34.51 12.68
N ALA A 133 -6.88 -33.55 13.54
CA ALA A 133 -7.40 -32.18 13.50
C ALA A 133 -6.40 -31.14 12.94
N GLY A 134 -5.23 -31.58 12.44
CA GLY A 134 -4.14 -30.71 11.96
C GLY A 134 -4.59 -29.54 11.05
N PRO A 135 -5.44 -29.77 10.03
CA PRO A 135 -5.96 -28.69 9.20
C PRO A 135 -6.70 -27.59 9.97
N ALA A 136 -7.48 -27.94 11.00
CA ALA A 136 -8.18 -26.96 11.83
C ALA A 136 -7.22 -26.15 12.71
N PHE A 137 -6.16 -26.77 13.25
CA PHE A 137 -5.13 -26.07 14.00
C PHE A 137 -4.34 -25.07 13.12
N ALA A 138 -3.93 -25.50 11.93
CA ALA A 138 -3.21 -24.64 11.00
C ALA A 138 -4.06 -23.44 10.54
N VAL A 139 -5.33 -23.69 10.19
CA VAL A 139 -6.29 -22.63 9.82
C VAL A 139 -6.53 -21.69 11.00
N LEU A 140 -6.69 -22.22 12.21
CA LEU A 140 -6.91 -21.38 13.38
C LEU A 140 -5.72 -20.46 13.67
N ALA A 141 -4.50 -20.99 13.68
CA ALA A 141 -3.30 -20.18 13.89
C ALA A 141 -3.20 -19.02 12.88
N ALA A 142 -3.52 -19.28 11.61
CA ALA A 142 -3.54 -18.24 10.58
C ALA A 142 -4.73 -17.28 10.71
N ALA A 143 -5.89 -17.75 11.17
CA ALA A 143 -7.07 -16.94 11.37
C ALA A 143 -6.88 -15.96 12.54
N GLU A 144 -6.36 -16.45 13.66
CA GLU A 144 -6.02 -15.65 14.83
C GLU A 144 -5.01 -14.56 14.48
N ALA A 145 -3.97 -14.90 13.72
CA ALA A 145 -2.99 -13.92 13.22
C ALA A 145 -3.63 -12.85 12.34
N ALA A 146 -4.47 -13.26 11.38
CA ALA A 146 -5.13 -12.32 10.47
C ALA A 146 -6.08 -11.38 11.21
N ALA A 147 -6.82 -11.87 12.21
CA ALA A 147 -7.72 -11.06 13.03
C ALA A 147 -6.97 -10.14 13.99
N ALA A 148 -5.87 -10.59 14.62
CA ALA A 148 -5.00 -9.73 15.42
C ALA A 148 -4.42 -8.58 14.57
N ARG A 149 -3.97 -8.87 13.35
CA ARG A 149 -3.47 -7.85 12.41
C ARG A 149 -4.57 -6.91 11.93
N GLY A 150 -5.74 -7.43 11.55
CA GLY A 150 -6.84 -6.63 11.02
C GLY A 150 -7.54 -5.77 12.07
N SER A 151 -7.59 -6.22 13.33
CA SER A 151 -8.09 -5.43 14.46
C SER A 151 -7.02 -4.52 15.06
N GLY A 152 -5.74 -4.89 14.92
CA GLY A 152 -4.65 -4.28 15.66
C GLY A 152 -4.77 -4.52 17.17
N ALA A 153 -5.47 -5.55 17.62
CA ALA A 153 -5.46 -5.95 19.03
C ALA A 153 -4.46 -7.09 19.24
N ASP A 154 -4.03 -7.27 20.49
CA ASP A 154 -3.36 -8.50 20.91
C ASP A 154 -4.25 -9.70 20.58
N VAL A 155 -3.67 -10.78 20.06
CA VAL A 155 -4.40 -11.98 19.63
C VAL A 155 -5.42 -12.48 20.67
N ASP A 156 -5.08 -12.42 21.96
CA ASP A 156 -5.98 -12.86 23.05
C ASP A 156 -7.20 -11.94 23.17
N ARG A 157 -6.99 -10.63 22.94
CA ARG A 157 -8.05 -9.61 22.94
C ARG A 157 -8.77 -9.51 21.59
N ALA A 158 -8.13 -9.88 20.49
CA ALA A 158 -8.69 -9.79 19.16
C ALA A 158 -9.72 -10.90 18.93
N VAL A 159 -9.44 -12.13 19.39
CA VAL A 159 -10.24 -13.30 19.00
C VAL A 159 -10.72 -14.14 20.18
N GLY A 160 -10.11 -14.01 21.37
CA GLY A 160 -10.50 -14.80 22.55
C GLY A 160 -10.36 -16.32 22.36
N HIS A 161 -9.45 -16.74 21.47
CA HIS A 161 -9.19 -18.10 20.99
C HIS A 161 -10.43 -18.80 20.40
N LEU A 162 -10.52 -18.98 19.07
CA LEU A 162 -11.64 -19.73 18.48
C LEU A 162 -11.51 -21.22 18.82
N SER A 163 -12.65 -21.91 18.94
CA SER A 163 -12.66 -23.34 19.20
C SER A 163 -12.16 -24.12 17.98
N VAL A 164 -11.05 -24.85 18.16
CA VAL A 164 -10.60 -25.82 17.14
C VAL A 164 -11.64 -26.92 16.96
N ALA A 165 -12.29 -27.33 18.06
CA ALA A 165 -13.30 -28.37 18.06
C ALA A 165 -14.52 -27.99 17.20
N ASP A 166 -15.01 -26.75 17.31
CA ASP A 166 -16.11 -26.25 16.48
C ASP A 166 -15.72 -26.22 15.00
N LEU A 167 -14.54 -25.67 14.72
CA LEU A 167 -14.04 -25.51 13.36
C LEU A 167 -13.80 -26.86 12.67
N ALA A 168 -13.27 -27.86 13.39
CA ALA A 168 -12.97 -29.18 12.88
C ALA A 168 -14.24 -30.03 12.65
N PHE A 169 -15.17 -30.06 13.63
CA PHE A 169 -16.18 -31.12 13.71
C PHE A 169 -17.62 -30.65 13.50
N CYS A 170 -17.90 -29.35 13.59
CA CYS A 170 -19.27 -28.87 13.61
C CYS A 170 -19.74 -28.27 12.28
N SER A 171 -18.98 -28.42 11.20
CA SER A 171 -19.30 -27.88 9.87
C SER A 171 -19.16 -28.91 8.74
N PRO A 172 -20.22 -29.70 8.45
CA PRO A 172 -21.46 -29.85 9.21
C PRO A 172 -21.32 -30.82 10.41
N PRO A 173 -22.14 -30.67 11.46
CA PRO A 173 -22.02 -31.46 12.68
C PRO A 173 -22.33 -32.94 12.45
N GLY A 174 -21.61 -33.83 13.15
CA GLY A 174 -21.84 -35.28 13.13
C GLY A 174 -21.29 -36.02 11.90
N GLN A 175 -20.66 -35.32 10.95
CA GLN A 175 -20.08 -35.95 9.75
C GLN A 175 -18.58 -36.28 9.88
N ARG A 176 -17.91 -35.78 10.92
CA ARG A 176 -16.45 -35.91 11.07
C ARG A 176 -16.07 -36.39 12.46
N GLY A 177 -15.14 -37.32 12.49
CA GLY A 177 -14.62 -37.94 13.71
C GLY A 177 -13.13 -37.66 13.86
N CYS A 178 -12.62 -37.96 15.05
CA CYS A 178 -11.22 -37.76 15.40
C CYS A 178 -10.26 -38.62 14.54
N SER A 179 -10.75 -39.75 14.02
CA SER A 179 -10.02 -40.69 13.16
C SER A 179 -10.18 -40.45 11.65
N SER A 180 -11.14 -39.62 11.23
CA SER A 180 -11.37 -39.29 9.80
C SER A 180 -10.91 -37.89 9.42
N GLY A 181 -10.73 -36.99 10.40
CA GLY A 181 -10.24 -35.64 10.20
C GLY A 181 -11.16 -34.76 9.34
N ALA A 182 -10.64 -33.60 8.93
CA ALA A 182 -11.34 -32.66 8.06
C ALA A 182 -10.44 -32.21 6.90
N PRO A 183 -10.91 -32.30 5.63
CA PRO A 183 -10.14 -31.75 4.51
C PRO A 183 -9.90 -30.24 4.68
N LEU A 184 -8.70 -29.75 4.37
CA LEU A 184 -8.35 -28.33 4.54
C LEU A 184 -9.34 -27.39 3.85
N ALA A 185 -9.76 -27.70 2.62
CA ALA A 185 -10.76 -26.91 1.90
C ALA A 185 -12.09 -26.77 2.66
N SER A 186 -12.51 -27.83 3.36
CA SER A 186 -13.75 -27.83 4.15
C SER A 186 -13.65 -26.98 5.42
N VAL A 187 -12.47 -26.97 6.04
CA VAL A 187 -12.15 -26.14 7.22
C VAL A 187 -12.09 -24.67 6.81
N LEU A 188 -11.44 -24.35 5.69
CA LEU A 188 -11.40 -23.00 5.12
C LEU A 188 -12.82 -22.49 4.78
N ALA A 189 -13.63 -23.34 4.14
CA ALA A 189 -15.02 -23.01 3.83
C ALA A 189 -15.87 -22.79 5.09
N ALA A 190 -15.64 -23.58 6.14
CA ALA A 190 -16.30 -23.40 7.44
C ALA A 190 -15.93 -22.05 8.07
N LEU A 191 -14.65 -21.66 8.08
CA LEU A 191 -14.21 -20.36 8.57
C LEU A 191 -14.84 -19.21 7.77
N GLN A 192 -14.87 -19.30 6.44
CA GLN A 192 -15.45 -18.26 5.58
C GLN A 192 -16.96 -18.09 5.79
N LYS A 193 -17.70 -19.20 5.93
CA LYS A 193 -19.16 -19.19 6.08
C LYS A 193 -19.61 -18.88 7.51
N ARG A 194 -18.89 -19.36 8.51
CA ARG A 194 -19.31 -19.39 9.92
C ARG A 194 -18.32 -18.73 10.88
N GLY A 195 -17.23 -18.13 10.42
CA GLY A 195 -16.21 -17.59 11.33
C GLY A 195 -16.76 -16.58 12.34
N ALA A 196 -17.77 -15.79 11.96
CA ALA A 196 -18.47 -14.88 12.86
C ALA A 196 -19.38 -15.58 13.90
N SER A 197 -19.72 -16.86 13.73
CA SER A 197 -20.54 -17.67 14.63
C SER A 197 -19.80 -18.88 15.22
N LEU A 198 -18.50 -19.01 14.99
CA LEU A 198 -17.67 -20.01 15.67
C LEU A 198 -17.65 -19.74 17.18
N ARG A 199 -17.76 -20.81 17.96
CA ARG A 199 -17.61 -20.77 19.41
C ARG A 199 -16.16 -20.50 19.79
N LEU A 200 -15.97 -19.98 21.00
CA LEU A 200 -14.65 -19.77 21.58
C LEU A 200 -14.15 -21.06 22.24
N GLU A 201 -12.84 -21.20 22.38
CA GLU A 201 -12.19 -22.39 22.92
C GLU A 201 -12.66 -22.68 24.36
N HIS A 202 -12.93 -21.67 25.18
CA HIS A 202 -13.50 -21.88 26.52
C HIS A 202 -14.95 -22.39 26.50
N CYS A 203 -15.70 -22.16 25.42
CA CYS A 203 -17.07 -22.62 25.25
C CYS A 203 -17.14 -24.07 24.73
N LEU A 204 -16.22 -24.42 23.83
CA LEU A 204 -16.13 -25.78 23.26
C LEU A 204 -14.66 -26.19 23.19
N PRO A 205 -14.06 -26.63 24.31
CA PRO A 205 -12.64 -26.91 24.38
C PRO A 205 -12.28 -28.16 23.58
N PHE A 206 -11.15 -28.12 22.91
CA PHE A 206 -10.59 -29.27 22.21
C PHE A 206 -9.99 -30.26 23.22
N ARG A 207 -10.47 -31.51 23.18
CA ARG A 207 -10.05 -32.59 24.09
C ARG A 207 -9.13 -33.62 23.42
N GLY A 208 -9.17 -33.72 22.10
CA GLY A 208 -8.28 -34.55 21.27
C GLY A 208 -8.51 -36.07 21.38
N ASP A 209 -9.57 -36.50 22.04
CA ASP A 209 -9.98 -37.88 22.25
C ASP A 209 -11.20 -38.29 21.41
N ALA A 210 -12.18 -37.39 21.25
CA ALA A 210 -13.38 -37.62 20.44
C ALA A 210 -13.92 -36.34 19.78
N ALA A 211 -14.78 -36.51 18.77
CA ALA A 211 -15.53 -35.39 18.20
C ALA A 211 -16.56 -34.89 19.23
N PRO A 212 -16.63 -33.58 19.50
CA PRO A 212 -17.54 -33.05 20.52
C PRO A 212 -18.98 -32.99 20.01
N ALA A 213 -19.93 -32.93 20.96
CA ALA A 213 -21.30 -32.57 20.64
C ALA A 213 -21.37 -31.10 20.22
N CYS A 214 -21.90 -30.85 19.02
CA CYS A 214 -21.94 -29.51 18.43
C CYS A 214 -23.09 -28.62 18.95
N ASN A 215 -23.66 -28.93 20.11
CA ASN A 215 -24.80 -28.25 20.72
C ASN A 215 -24.44 -27.31 21.88
N ALA A 216 -23.15 -27.13 22.20
CA ALA A 216 -22.73 -26.23 23.27
C ALA A 216 -23.22 -24.80 23.05
N THR A 217 -23.91 -24.25 24.05
CA THR A 217 -24.35 -22.85 24.15
C THR A 217 -23.42 -22.08 25.09
N CYS A 218 -23.10 -20.83 24.75
CA CYS A 218 -22.17 -20.00 25.51
C CYS A 218 -22.43 -18.52 25.20
N ASP A 219 -22.59 -17.70 26.23
CA ASP A 219 -22.67 -16.25 26.05
C ASP A 219 -21.30 -15.71 25.65
N ARG A 220 -21.21 -15.07 24.48
CA ARG A 220 -20.00 -14.37 24.04
C ARG A 220 -19.80 -13.10 24.87
N THR A 221 -19.28 -13.26 26.08
CA THR A 221 -18.77 -12.13 26.88
C THR A 221 -17.24 -12.12 26.79
N GLY A 222 -16.71 -11.54 25.70
CA GLY A 222 -15.28 -11.47 25.42
C GLY A 222 -14.96 -10.60 24.20
N PRO A 223 -13.73 -10.04 24.08
CA PRO A 223 -13.48 -8.80 23.37
C PRO A 223 -13.71 -8.84 21.84
N ALA A 224 -14.59 -7.95 21.39
CA ALA A 224 -14.47 -6.95 20.32
C ALA A 224 -13.68 -7.21 19.03
N THR A 225 -13.72 -8.41 18.45
CA THR A 225 -14.06 -8.44 17.03
C THR A 225 -15.53 -8.80 16.92
N GLY A 226 -16.35 -7.81 16.58
CA GLY A 226 -17.70 -8.04 16.11
C GLY A 226 -17.71 -8.94 14.87
N PRO A 227 -18.87 -9.16 14.22
CA PRO A 227 -18.90 -9.91 12.97
C PRO A 227 -17.80 -9.41 12.02
N GLY A 228 -17.07 -10.34 11.44
CA GLY A 228 -15.93 -10.06 10.58
C GLY A 228 -15.99 -10.96 9.36
N ARG A 229 -15.63 -10.41 8.19
CA ARG A 229 -15.60 -11.16 6.94
C ARG A 229 -14.24 -11.83 6.81
N TRP A 230 -14.27 -13.16 6.75
CA TRP A 230 -13.10 -13.99 6.50
C TRP A 230 -12.89 -14.19 5.00
N SER A 231 -11.63 -14.18 4.59
CA SER A 231 -11.19 -14.46 3.22
C SER A 231 -10.03 -15.44 3.23
N ALA A 232 -9.99 -16.32 2.24
CA ALA A 232 -8.88 -17.22 1.98
C ALA A 232 -8.48 -17.06 0.52
N LYS A 233 -7.20 -16.85 0.25
CA LYS A 233 -6.65 -16.75 -1.12
C LYS A 233 -5.58 -17.80 -1.33
N PRO A 234 -5.58 -18.52 -2.46
CA PRO A 234 -4.47 -19.39 -2.81
C PRO A 234 -3.21 -18.55 -3.04
N LEU A 235 -2.06 -19.07 -2.59
CA LEU A 235 -0.75 -18.45 -2.80
C LEU A 235 0.18 -19.46 -3.46
N ALA A 236 0.75 -19.09 -4.61
CA ALA A 236 1.61 -19.97 -5.40
C ALA A 236 3.08 -19.52 -5.39
N ALA A 237 3.35 -18.22 -5.37
CA ALA A 237 4.71 -17.70 -5.33
C ALA A 237 5.21 -17.58 -3.89
N ALA A 238 6.42 -18.10 -3.62
CA ALA A 238 7.05 -18.01 -2.30
C ALA A 238 7.18 -16.56 -1.80
N TRP A 239 7.41 -15.60 -2.69
CA TRP A 239 7.41 -14.19 -2.34
C TRP A 239 6.03 -13.68 -1.85
N ASP A 240 4.93 -14.09 -2.48
CA ASP A 240 3.59 -13.70 -2.03
C ASP A 240 3.25 -14.30 -0.67
N VAL A 241 3.79 -15.48 -0.35
CA VAL A 241 3.72 -16.09 0.98
C VAL A 241 4.46 -15.23 2.00
N GLN A 242 5.70 -14.83 1.73
CA GLN A 242 6.45 -13.95 2.63
C GLN A 242 5.75 -12.61 2.84
N ARG A 243 5.24 -12.00 1.76
CA ARG A 243 4.44 -10.77 1.81
C ARG A 243 3.19 -10.97 2.66
N HIS A 244 2.51 -12.11 2.53
CA HIS A 244 1.31 -12.41 3.31
C HIS A 244 1.62 -12.61 4.79
N ILE A 245 2.68 -13.35 5.13
CA ILE A 245 3.14 -13.52 6.51
C ILE A 245 3.42 -12.15 7.16
N ARG A 246 4.11 -11.25 6.45
CA ARG A 246 4.39 -9.91 6.97
C ARG A 246 3.14 -9.05 7.16
N ALA A 247 2.15 -9.18 6.30
CA ALA A 247 0.92 -8.39 6.35
C ALA A 247 -0.09 -8.94 7.37
N HIS A 248 -0.33 -10.25 7.37
CA HIS A 248 -1.42 -10.92 8.09
C HIS A 248 -0.95 -11.94 9.14
N GLY A 249 0.36 -12.14 9.27
CA GLY A 249 0.98 -12.92 10.34
C GLY A 249 1.27 -14.38 9.98
N ALA A 250 0.40 -15.07 9.23
CA ALA A 250 0.65 -16.48 8.89
C ALA A 250 -0.05 -16.95 7.60
N VAL A 251 0.44 -18.06 7.06
CA VAL A 251 -0.08 -18.74 5.86
C VAL A 251 -0.26 -20.21 6.15
N VAL A 252 -1.42 -20.77 5.80
CA VAL A 252 -1.67 -22.22 5.92
C VAL A 252 -1.01 -22.94 4.75
N THR A 253 -0.33 -24.05 5.00
CA THR A 253 0.26 -24.88 3.94
C THR A 253 0.31 -26.35 4.33
N ARG A 254 0.47 -27.21 3.32
CA ARG A 254 0.80 -28.62 3.47
C ARG A 254 2.25 -28.80 3.93
N PHE A 255 2.48 -29.82 4.74
CA PHE A 255 3.78 -30.31 5.16
C PHE A 255 3.81 -31.84 5.08
N ASP A 256 4.74 -32.39 4.32
CA ASP A 256 4.90 -33.83 4.15
C ASP A 256 5.83 -34.39 5.23
N ILE A 257 5.32 -35.32 6.03
CA ILE A 257 6.05 -36.00 7.10
C ILE A 257 6.73 -37.23 6.50
N TYR A 258 8.03 -37.33 6.70
CA TYR A 258 8.83 -38.48 6.31
C TYR A 258 9.31 -39.24 7.55
N ASN A 259 9.72 -40.50 7.35
CA ASN A 259 10.18 -41.39 8.41
C ASN A 259 11.42 -40.89 9.17
N ASP A 260 12.19 -39.96 8.62
CA ASP A 260 13.36 -39.35 9.24
C ASP A 260 13.04 -38.03 9.98
N PHE A 261 11.82 -37.50 9.89
CA PHE A 261 11.43 -36.24 10.53
C PHE A 261 11.58 -36.27 12.05
N ALA A 262 10.97 -37.26 12.71
CA ALA A 262 11.07 -37.40 14.15
C ALA A 262 12.52 -37.70 14.62
N PRO A 263 13.25 -38.65 14.01
CA PRO A 263 14.66 -38.87 14.31
C PRO A 263 15.53 -37.61 14.16
N PHE A 264 15.28 -36.80 13.14
CA PHE A 264 16.00 -35.55 12.90
C PHE A 264 15.91 -34.60 14.09
N PHE A 265 14.69 -34.30 14.56
CA PHE A 265 14.49 -33.37 15.67
C PHE A 265 14.92 -33.96 17.03
N ALA A 266 14.80 -35.28 17.21
CA ALA A 266 15.33 -35.95 18.41
C ALA A 266 16.85 -35.80 18.50
N ASN A 267 17.57 -36.02 17.39
CA ASN A 267 19.01 -35.87 17.32
C ASN A 267 19.45 -34.41 17.45
N ALA A 268 18.77 -33.47 16.79
CA ALA A 268 19.03 -32.04 16.93
C ALA A 268 18.88 -31.58 18.39
N SER A 269 17.81 -32.00 19.06
CA SER A 269 17.57 -31.70 20.47
C SER A 269 18.64 -32.30 21.39
N ALA A 270 19.07 -33.55 21.13
CA ALA A 270 20.15 -34.19 21.88
C ALA A 270 21.50 -33.46 21.76
N ARG A 271 21.72 -32.75 20.63
CA ARG A 271 22.90 -31.91 20.40
C ARG A 271 22.75 -30.47 20.88
N GLY A 272 21.58 -30.09 21.41
CA GLY A 272 21.26 -28.71 21.76
C GLY A 272 21.12 -27.78 20.54
N ASP A 273 20.89 -28.32 19.35
CA ASP A 273 20.73 -27.55 18.12
C ASP A 273 19.28 -27.06 17.94
N GLY A 274 18.94 -25.99 18.66
CA GLY A 274 17.67 -25.28 18.49
C GLY A 274 17.54 -24.56 17.13
N GLY A 275 18.60 -24.55 16.31
CA GLY A 275 18.65 -23.92 15.00
C GLY A 275 18.39 -24.87 13.84
N ALA A 276 18.22 -26.17 14.10
CA ALA A 276 18.13 -27.21 13.08
C ALA A 276 17.04 -26.94 12.03
N VAL A 277 17.45 -26.99 10.75
CA VAL A 277 16.57 -26.80 9.59
C VAL A 277 16.30 -28.15 8.94
N TYR A 278 15.06 -28.61 9.03
CA TYR A 278 14.67 -29.90 8.49
C TYR A 278 14.61 -29.90 6.96
N ALA A 279 15.15 -30.96 6.37
CA ALA A 279 14.90 -31.37 4.99
C ALA A 279 14.93 -32.91 4.95
N PRO A 280 14.00 -33.57 4.24
CA PRO A 280 13.99 -35.03 4.12
C PRO A 280 15.28 -35.50 3.44
N GLY A 281 15.87 -36.55 3.99
CA GLY A 281 17.03 -37.22 3.42
C GLY A 281 16.71 -37.88 2.07
N PRO A 282 17.72 -38.20 1.26
CA PRO A 282 17.53 -38.79 -0.06
C PRO A 282 16.83 -40.17 -0.03
N ALA A 283 16.94 -40.90 1.09
CA ALA A 283 16.28 -42.19 1.30
C ALA A 283 15.02 -42.09 2.18
N ALA A 284 14.58 -40.88 2.53
CA ALA A 284 13.43 -40.68 3.39
C ALA A 284 12.14 -41.10 2.68
N ALA A 285 11.30 -41.87 3.36
CA ALA A 285 10.02 -42.34 2.86
C ALA A 285 8.89 -41.47 3.43
N LEU A 286 8.01 -40.98 2.56
CA LEU A 286 6.81 -40.24 2.92
C LEU A 286 5.91 -41.15 3.79
N GLN A 287 5.52 -40.66 4.96
CA GLN A 287 4.62 -41.36 5.89
C GLN A 287 3.22 -40.75 5.93
N ALA A 288 3.13 -39.42 5.88
CA ALA A 288 1.87 -38.71 6.05
C ALA A 288 1.90 -37.31 5.43
N HIS A 289 0.71 -36.77 5.14
CA HIS A 289 0.52 -35.36 4.80
C HIS A 289 0.03 -34.62 6.03
N HIS A 290 0.53 -33.44 6.33
CA HIS A 290 0.12 -32.67 7.51
C HIS A 290 -0.15 -31.22 7.12
N ALA A 291 -0.87 -30.49 7.97
CA ALA A 291 -1.12 -29.07 7.77
C ALA A 291 -0.39 -28.27 8.85
N VAL A 292 0.34 -27.24 8.43
CA VAL A 292 1.06 -26.33 9.33
C VAL A 292 0.75 -24.88 8.95
N ALA A 293 1.02 -23.95 9.87
CA ALA A 293 0.99 -22.53 9.56
C ALA A 293 2.43 -22.01 9.41
N LEU A 294 2.79 -21.50 8.25
CA LEU A 294 4.02 -20.73 8.07
C LEU A 294 3.87 -19.39 8.77
N VAL A 295 4.72 -19.14 9.74
CA VAL A 295 4.69 -17.94 10.60
C VAL A 295 5.92 -17.06 10.40
N GLY A 296 6.90 -17.54 9.67
CA GLY A 296 8.13 -16.81 9.42
C GLY A 296 8.97 -17.42 8.32
N TYR A 297 10.07 -16.75 8.01
CA TYR A 297 11.00 -17.12 6.97
C TYR A 297 12.37 -16.48 7.23
N ASP A 298 13.40 -17.05 6.64
CA ASP A 298 14.76 -16.51 6.59
C ASP A 298 15.35 -16.79 5.21
N ASN A 299 15.55 -15.73 4.43
CA ASN A 299 16.04 -15.83 3.06
C ASN A 299 17.53 -16.19 2.98
N ASP A 300 18.33 -15.74 3.95
CA ASP A 300 19.76 -16.07 3.99
C ASP A 300 19.97 -17.49 4.49
N GLY A 301 19.16 -17.93 5.46
CA GLY A 301 19.13 -19.31 5.93
C GLY A 301 18.41 -20.29 5.00
N GLY A 302 17.59 -19.80 4.06
CA GLY A 302 16.86 -20.62 3.09
C GLY A 302 15.78 -21.50 3.71
N TYR A 303 15.06 -21.01 4.73
CA TYR A 303 14.07 -21.80 5.47
C TYR A 303 12.79 -21.02 5.83
N TRP A 304 11.71 -21.77 6.03
CA TRP A 304 10.47 -21.31 6.65
C TRP A 304 10.47 -21.63 8.14
N VAL A 305 9.77 -20.82 8.92
CA VAL A 305 9.39 -21.13 10.30
C VAL A 305 7.93 -21.59 10.29
N ALA A 306 7.69 -22.83 10.69
CA ALA A 306 6.38 -23.46 10.68
C ALA A 306 5.89 -23.70 12.11
N ARG A 307 4.65 -23.28 12.39
CA ARG A 307 3.88 -23.57 13.60
C ARG A 307 3.21 -24.93 13.44
N ASN A 308 3.53 -25.84 14.35
CA ASN A 308 2.93 -27.18 14.42
C ASN A 308 1.80 -27.24 15.46
N SER A 309 1.10 -28.37 15.49
CA SER A 309 -0.05 -28.67 16.34
C SER A 309 0.25 -29.79 17.36
N TRP A 310 1.50 -29.93 17.81
CA TRP A 310 1.93 -30.95 18.79
C TRP A 310 2.36 -30.34 20.12
N GLY A 311 1.75 -29.21 20.46
CA GLY A 311 1.99 -28.50 21.71
C GLY A 311 3.28 -27.67 21.73
N PRO A 312 3.45 -26.85 22.79
CA PRO A 312 4.57 -25.92 22.91
C PRO A 312 5.90 -26.61 23.24
N ALA A 313 5.86 -27.85 23.74
CA ALA A 313 7.07 -28.61 24.03
C ALA A 313 7.81 -29.10 22.78
N PHE A 314 7.13 -29.14 21.62
CA PHE A 314 7.75 -29.53 20.37
C PHE A 314 8.60 -28.39 19.78
N GLY A 315 9.84 -28.70 19.38
CA GLY A 315 10.74 -27.74 18.75
C GLY A 315 10.94 -26.47 19.60
N HIS A 316 10.88 -25.30 18.97
CA HIS A 316 10.98 -24.01 19.63
C HIS A 316 9.60 -23.42 19.91
N ASN A 317 9.04 -23.73 21.09
CA ASN A 317 7.71 -23.29 21.51
C ASN A 317 6.60 -23.69 20.52
N GLY A 318 6.62 -24.93 20.02
CA GLY A 318 5.70 -25.46 19.01
C GLY A 318 6.03 -25.07 17.56
N ASN A 319 7.18 -24.46 17.31
CA ASN A 319 7.65 -24.11 15.97
C ASN A 319 8.88 -24.93 15.57
N PHE A 320 9.06 -25.12 14.26
CA PHE A 320 10.24 -25.74 13.69
C PHE A 320 10.64 -25.06 12.37
N LYS A 321 11.88 -25.30 11.93
CA LYS A 321 12.39 -24.75 10.67
C LYS A 321 12.38 -25.84 9.59
N VAL A 322 11.96 -25.46 8.38
CA VAL A 322 11.93 -26.36 7.20
C VAL A 322 12.57 -25.67 6.00
N LYS A 323 13.45 -26.39 5.31
CA LYS A 323 14.19 -25.86 4.16
C LYS A 323 13.24 -25.52 3.00
N TYR A 324 13.52 -24.42 2.30
CA TYR A 324 12.79 -24.05 1.09
C TYR A 324 12.81 -25.17 0.03
N GLY A 325 11.68 -25.36 -0.65
CA GLY A 325 11.54 -26.33 -1.75
C GLY A 325 11.57 -27.79 -1.30
N THR A 326 11.29 -28.06 -0.03
CA THR A 326 11.27 -29.42 0.53
C THR A 326 9.98 -29.69 1.30
N ALA A 327 9.73 -30.98 1.59
CA ALA A 327 8.64 -31.45 2.44
C ALA A 327 7.24 -30.94 2.04
N GLY A 328 6.97 -30.80 0.74
CA GLY A 328 5.65 -30.43 0.21
C GLY A 328 5.19 -29.00 0.55
N VAL A 329 6.05 -28.19 1.18
CA VAL A 329 5.73 -26.81 1.57
C VAL A 329 5.58 -25.96 0.31
N LEU A 330 4.49 -25.20 0.25
CA LEU A 330 4.06 -24.43 -0.94
C LEU A 330 3.60 -25.26 -2.13
N SER A 331 3.14 -26.49 -1.89
CA SER A 331 2.48 -27.28 -2.95
C SER A 331 1.31 -26.50 -3.56
N PRO A 332 1.20 -26.44 -4.91
CA PRO A 332 0.10 -25.76 -5.57
C PRO A 332 -1.26 -26.29 -5.11
N GLY A 333 -2.21 -25.39 -4.83
CA GLY A 333 -3.55 -25.76 -4.37
C GLY A 333 -3.70 -25.98 -2.85
N ASP A 334 -2.59 -26.07 -2.12
CA ASP A 334 -2.59 -26.41 -0.68
C ASP A 334 -2.09 -25.28 0.22
N THR A 335 -1.83 -24.09 -0.35
CA THR A 335 -1.28 -22.95 0.38
C THR A 335 -2.23 -21.76 0.33
N PHE A 336 -2.66 -21.29 1.49
CA PHE A 336 -3.68 -20.27 1.61
C PHE A 336 -3.29 -19.16 2.60
N GLY A 337 -3.35 -17.92 2.11
CA GLY A 337 -3.30 -16.74 2.96
C GLY A 337 -4.69 -16.41 3.48
N LEU A 338 -4.83 -16.23 4.79
CA LEU A 338 -6.08 -15.79 5.42
C LEU A 338 -6.09 -14.28 5.65
N GLY A 339 -7.25 -13.67 5.43
CA GLY A 339 -7.51 -12.25 5.72
C GLY A 339 -8.79 -12.09 6.51
N TRP A 340 -8.81 -11.09 7.39
CA TRP A 340 -9.96 -10.75 8.23
C TRP A 340 -10.23 -9.25 8.14
N ALA A 341 -11.50 -8.88 7.97
CA ALA A 341 -11.95 -7.48 7.98
C ALA A 341 -13.21 -7.32 8.84
N PRO A 342 -13.30 -6.28 9.69
CA PRO A 342 -14.50 -6.04 10.51
C PRO A 342 -15.72 -5.70 9.62
N THR A 343 -16.91 -6.20 9.96
CA THR A 343 -18.16 -5.83 9.24
C THR A 343 -18.76 -4.50 9.73
N SER A 344 -18.42 -4.05 10.94
CA SER A 344 -18.83 -2.78 11.51
C SER A 344 -17.73 -2.22 12.43
N GLY A 345 -17.68 -0.89 12.55
CA GLY A 345 -16.61 -0.18 13.25
C GLY A 345 -15.53 0.37 12.31
N PRO A 346 -14.71 1.34 12.76
CA PRO A 346 -13.64 1.88 11.95
C PRO A 346 -12.69 0.73 11.59
N ARG A 347 -12.49 0.49 10.28
CA ARG A 347 -11.30 -0.25 9.85
C ARG A 347 -10.11 0.44 10.49
N ARG A 348 -9.14 -0.32 10.98
CA ARG A 348 -7.90 0.28 11.46
C ARG A 348 -7.43 1.25 10.40
N ASN A 349 -7.31 2.52 10.78
CA ASN A 349 -6.77 3.54 9.89
C ASN A 349 -5.28 3.19 9.82
N ASP A 350 -4.92 2.30 8.89
CA ASP A 350 -3.53 1.91 8.63
C ASP A 350 -2.70 3.07 8.09
N SER A 351 -3.33 4.23 7.88
CA SER A 351 -2.69 5.48 7.58
C SER A 351 -1.59 5.76 8.60
N LEU A 352 -0.40 5.97 8.06
CA LEU A 352 0.77 6.31 8.84
C LEU A 352 0.49 7.64 9.57
N PRO A 353 0.86 7.77 10.85
CA PRO A 353 0.81 9.04 11.53
C PRO A 353 1.88 9.94 10.92
N VAL A 354 1.46 10.84 10.04
CA VAL A 354 2.33 11.75 9.30
C VAL A 354 2.09 13.19 9.72
N ALA A 355 3.15 14.00 9.66
CA ALA A 355 3.08 15.45 9.85
C ALA A 355 3.32 16.16 8.50
N PRO A 356 2.77 17.37 8.26
CA PRO A 356 3.12 18.14 7.07
C PRO A 356 4.63 18.37 6.97
N SER A 357 5.19 18.22 5.76
CA SER A 357 6.62 18.47 5.54
C SER A 357 6.89 19.97 5.45
N THR A 358 7.90 20.44 6.20
CA THR A 358 8.47 21.80 6.04
C THR A 358 9.50 21.87 4.91
N GLN A 359 9.99 20.71 4.43
CA GLN A 359 11.05 20.62 3.42
C GLN A 359 10.49 20.57 2.00
N ARG A 360 9.30 19.98 1.80
CA ARG A 360 8.67 19.86 0.49
C ARG A 360 7.15 20.06 0.59
N PRO A 361 6.60 21.17 0.05
CA PRO A 361 5.14 21.41 0.05
C PRO A 361 4.35 20.25 -0.57
N GLY A 362 3.22 19.91 0.04
CA GLY A 362 2.34 18.82 -0.43
C GLY A 362 2.79 17.41 -0.05
N CYS A 363 3.95 17.25 0.58
CA CYS A 363 4.39 15.98 1.16
C CYS A 363 4.22 15.97 2.68
N SER A 364 4.22 14.77 3.25
CA SER A 364 4.21 14.57 4.69
C SER A 364 5.50 13.89 5.16
N VAL A 365 5.83 13.99 6.44
CA VAL A 365 6.96 13.32 7.07
C VAL A 365 6.44 12.24 8.02
N TYR A 366 6.98 11.04 7.89
CA TYR A 366 6.77 9.91 8.77
C TYR A 366 8.06 9.57 9.50
N LYS A 367 8.02 9.54 10.83
CA LYS A 367 9.16 9.05 11.62
C LYS A 367 9.11 7.53 11.72
N ALA A 368 10.04 6.86 11.04
CA ALA A 368 10.12 5.41 11.00
C ALA A 368 10.36 4.82 12.38
N ARG A 369 9.63 3.75 12.70
CA ARG A 369 9.66 3.05 13.98
C ARG A 369 10.55 1.82 13.91
N GLU A 370 10.86 1.27 15.07
CA GLU A 370 11.51 -0.04 15.14
C GLU A 370 10.62 -1.10 14.45
N GLY A 371 11.24 -1.93 13.60
CA GLY A 371 10.55 -2.94 12.80
C GLY A 371 9.87 -2.43 11.52
N ASP A 372 9.86 -1.11 11.26
CA ASP A 372 9.40 -0.59 9.97
C ASP A 372 10.39 -0.93 8.85
N TYR A 373 9.83 -1.22 7.67
CA TYR A 373 10.57 -1.42 6.43
C TYR A 373 9.82 -0.76 5.27
N LEU A 374 10.56 -0.28 4.28
CA LEU A 374 10.08 0.58 3.20
C LEU A 374 8.87 0.01 2.45
N SER A 375 8.87 -1.30 2.13
CA SER A 375 7.75 -1.90 1.39
C SER A 375 6.44 -1.90 2.21
N SER A 376 6.51 -2.01 3.54
CA SER A 376 5.34 -1.88 4.41
C SER A 376 4.90 -0.43 4.57
N ILE A 377 5.84 0.51 4.66
CA ILE A 377 5.52 1.94 4.73
C ILE A 377 4.82 2.36 3.44
N ALA A 378 5.36 2.00 2.27
CA ALA A 378 4.74 2.30 0.97
C ALA A 378 3.30 1.79 0.89
N ALA A 379 3.07 0.53 1.28
CA ALA A 379 1.75 -0.08 1.29
C ALA A 379 0.76 0.64 2.23
N ARG A 380 1.20 1.04 3.43
CA ARG A 380 0.38 1.75 4.42
C ARG A 380 0.12 3.22 4.04
N ALA A 381 1.07 3.84 3.34
CA ALA A 381 0.95 5.20 2.82
C ALA A 381 0.10 5.29 1.54
N GLY A 382 -0.09 4.17 0.85
CA GLY A 382 -0.73 4.16 -0.47
C GLY A 382 0.11 4.83 -1.56
N VAL A 383 1.44 4.81 -1.43
CA VAL A 383 2.37 5.40 -2.41
C VAL A 383 3.17 4.31 -3.12
N PRO A 384 3.62 4.52 -4.36
CA PRO A 384 4.53 3.59 -5.03
C PRO A 384 5.84 3.45 -4.24
N LEU A 385 6.33 2.22 -4.11
CA LEU A 385 7.55 1.92 -3.38
C LEU A 385 8.78 2.59 -4.00
N GLU A 386 8.81 2.67 -5.33
CA GLU A 386 9.83 3.36 -6.10
C GLU A 386 9.87 4.85 -5.78
N SER A 387 8.70 5.48 -5.74
CA SER A 387 8.57 6.90 -5.40
C SER A 387 9.04 7.15 -3.97
N LEU A 388 8.59 6.33 -3.01
CA LEU A 388 9.04 6.44 -1.63
C LEU A 388 10.56 6.29 -1.51
N LEU A 389 11.16 5.32 -2.21
CA LEU A 389 12.60 5.13 -2.20
C LEU A 389 13.35 6.31 -2.83
N ALA A 390 12.85 6.83 -3.96
CA ALA A 390 13.46 7.95 -4.67
C ALA A 390 13.37 9.26 -3.86
N ASP A 391 12.21 9.55 -3.27
CA ASP A 391 11.98 10.74 -2.45
C ASP A 391 12.88 10.78 -1.21
N ASN A 392 13.32 9.61 -0.75
CA ASN A 392 14.16 9.43 0.43
C ASN A 392 15.58 8.99 0.09
N ALA A 393 16.01 9.11 -1.17
CA ALA A 393 17.29 8.58 -1.64
C ALA A 393 18.51 9.16 -0.90
N VAL A 394 18.41 10.41 -0.42
CA VAL A 394 19.45 11.06 0.38
C VAL A 394 19.38 10.63 1.84
N ALA A 395 18.17 10.44 2.37
CA ALA A 395 17.95 10.07 3.76
C ALA A 395 18.23 8.59 4.03
N ILE A 396 18.28 7.73 3.01
CA ILE A 396 18.47 6.29 3.14
C ILE A 396 19.86 5.90 2.68
N SER A 397 20.69 5.47 3.63
CA SER A 397 22.02 4.88 3.38
C SER A 397 22.05 3.36 3.57
N ASP A 398 21.04 2.79 4.23
CA ASP A 398 20.89 1.36 4.44
C ASP A 398 19.39 1.01 4.48
N LEU A 399 18.97 0.05 3.65
CA LEU A 399 17.58 -0.38 3.57
C LEU A 399 17.11 -1.15 4.82
N ASP A 400 18.04 -1.66 5.64
CA ASP A 400 17.75 -2.36 6.89
C ASP A 400 17.72 -1.42 8.11
N ALA A 401 18.22 -0.18 7.99
CA ALA A 401 18.39 0.74 9.12
C ALA A 401 17.51 2.00 8.98
N LEU A 402 16.19 1.81 9.03
CA LEU A 402 15.22 2.91 8.92
C LEU A 402 14.79 3.52 10.25
N ALA A 403 14.87 2.77 11.35
CA ALA A 403 14.34 3.21 12.64
C ALA A 403 14.88 4.59 13.07
N GLY A 404 13.97 5.48 13.47
CA GLY A 404 14.28 6.85 13.89
C GLY A 404 14.46 7.86 12.75
N ARG A 405 14.52 7.42 11.48
CA ARG A 405 14.65 8.32 10.33
C ARG A 405 13.32 8.99 10.00
N ASP A 406 13.41 10.25 9.58
CA ASP A 406 12.28 10.99 9.03
C ASP A 406 12.20 10.69 7.53
N LEU A 407 11.09 10.09 7.11
CA LEU A 407 10.83 9.69 5.73
C LEU A 407 9.77 10.60 5.11
N LEU A 408 10.10 11.17 3.97
CA LEU A 408 9.20 11.97 3.15
C LEU A 408 8.22 11.05 2.42
N ILE A 409 6.93 11.27 2.64
CA ILE A 409 5.82 10.60 1.96
C ILE A 409 5.17 11.62 1.06
N CYS A 410 5.44 11.52 -0.23
CA CYS A 410 4.84 12.38 -1.24
C CYS A 410 3.73 11.62 -1.98
N PRO A 411 2.65 12.30 -2.37
CA PRO A 411 1.71 11.73 -3.32
C PRO A 411 2.43 11.39 -4.64
N PRO A 412 2.02 10.33 -5.35
CA PRO A 412 2.67 9.93 -6.60
C PRO A 412 2.74 11.11 -7.58
N ALA A 413 3.83 11.19 -8.34
CA ALA A 413 4.05 12.24 -9.33
C ALA A 413 2.82 12.39 -10.25
N GLY A 414 2.28 13.61 -10.35
CA GLY A 414 1.07 13.90 -11.13
C GLY A 414 -0.28 13.64 -10.43
N ALA A 415 -0.34 13.02 -9.26
CA ALA A 415 -1.61 12.88 -8.52
C ALA A 415 -2.16 14.23 -8.05
N GLY A 416 -1.29 15.13 -7.62
CA GLY A 416 -1.64 16.53 -7.34
C GLY A 416 -2.09 17.29 -8.60
N GLN A 417 -1.45 17.02 -9.74
CA GLN A 417 -1.79 17.67 -11.02
C GLN A 417 -3.13 17.18 -11.57
N LEU A 418 -3.39 15.88 -11.51
CA LEU A 418 -4.68 15.29 -11.89
C LEU A 418 -5.82 15.78 -11.00
N ALA A 419 -5.60 15.85 -9.69
CA ALA A 419 -6.58 16.41 -8.74
C ALA A 419 -6.84 17.90 -9.03
N ALA A 420 -5.79 18.68 -9.29
CA ALA A 420 -5.92 20.07 -9.68
C ALA A 420 -6.67 20.24 -11.01
N LEU A 421 -6.36 19.45 -12.04
CA LEU A 421 -7.09 19.47 -13.32
C LEU A 421 -8.57 19.10 -13.15
N ARG A 422 -8.89 18.13 -12.28
CA ARG A 422 -10.28 17.80 -11.93
C ARG A 422 -10.99 18.95 -11.19
N ALA A 423 -10.29 19.62 -10.28
CA ALA A 423 -10.83 20.79 -9.59
C ALA A 423 -11.07 21.97 -10.56
N VAL A 424 -10.17 22.19 -11.51
CA VAL A 424 -10.36 23.16 -12.60
C VAL A 424 -11.59 22.80 -13.44
N LYS A 425 -11.75 21.52 -13.81
CA LYS A 425 -12.94 21.04 -14.54
C LYS A 425 -14.22 21.38 -13.79
N ALA A 426 -14.28 21.04 -12.50
CA ALA A 426 -15.44 21.26 -11.66
C ALA A 426 -15.79 22.75 -11.49
N ALA A 427 -14.80 23.64 -11.48
CA ALA A 427 -15.03 25.08 -11.39
C ALA A 427 -15.59 25.67 -12.69
N VAL A 428 -15.00 25.29 -13.83
CA VAL A 428 -15.30 25.83 -15.16
C VAL A 428 -16.60 25.26 -15.73
N ASP A 429 -16.89 24.00 -15.43
CA ASP A 429 -18.07 23.26 -15.89
C ASP A 429 -18.73 22.49 -14.74
N PRO A 430 -19.47 23.17 -13.85
CA PRO A 430 -20.19 22.53 -12.75
C PRO A 430 -21.32 21.60 -13.23
N SER A 431 -21.78 21.77 -14.48
CA SER A 431 -22.88 21.02 -15.08
C SER A 431 -22.44 19.71 -15.74
N GLY A 432 -21.13 19.46 -15.88
CA GLY A 432 -20.58 18.26 -16.49
C GLY A 432 -20.83 18.13 -18.00
N LEU A 433 -21.03 19.25 -18.70
CA LEU A 433 -21.28 19.31 -20.14
C LEU A 433 -19.98 19.30 -20.98
N ALA A 434 -18.81 19.32 -20.36
CA ALA A 434 -17.50 19.39 -21.00
C ALA A 434 -17.01 18.06 -21.58
N ALA A 435 -16.64 18.07 -22.86
CA ALA A 435 -15.92 16.98 -23.53
C ALA A 435 -14.39 17.03 -23.31
N PHE A 436 -13.86 18.12 -22.74
CA PHE A 436 -12.43 18.26 -22.44
C PHE A 436 -12.01 17.44 -21.19
N PHE A 437 -10.70 17.23 -21.05
CA PHE A 437 -10.11 16.30 -20.07
C PHE A 437 -10.52 14.83 -20.29
N GLY A 438 -10.55 14.41 -21.56
CA GLY A 438 -10.71 13.02 -22.02
C GLY A 438 -9.68 12.71 -23.12
N GLY A 439 -9.35 11.42 -23.28
CA GLY A 439 -8.55 10.94 -24.41
C GLY A 439 -9.42 10.68 -25.66
N PRO A 440 -8.82 10.38 -26.82
CA PRO A 440 -9.57 10.11 -28.05
C PRO A 440 -10.66 9.05 -27.82
N ALA A 441 -11.83 9.27 -28.44
CA ALA A 441 -13.01 8.42 -28.31
C ALA A 441 -12.73 7.01 -28.84
N GLY A 442 -12.26 6.12 -27.97
CA GLY A 442 -11.92 4.75 -28.32
C GLY A 442 -10.83 4.15 -27.43
N GLY A 443 -11.23 3.67 -26.25
CA GLY A 443 -10.50 2.64 -25.50
C GLY A 443 -9.35 3.11 -24.60
N GLY A 444 -9.59 3.13 -23.29
CA GLY A 444 -8.52 3.19 -22.29
C GLY A 444 -9.03 3.48 -20.89
N LYS A 445 -8.74 2.58 -19.94
CA LYS A 445 -9.10 2.65 -18.52
C LYS A 445 -8.67 3.97 -17.86
N GLU A 446 -9.39 4.40 -16.81
CA GLU A 446 -9.00 5.48 -15.91
C GLU A 446 -7.53 5.30 -15.47
N GLY A 447 -6.67 6.22 -15.93
CA GLY A 447 -5.21 6.11 -15.83
C GLY A 447 -4.45 6.62 -17.07
N ALA A 448 -5.13 7.02 -18.14
CA ALA A 448 -4.52 7.71 -19.28
C ALA A 448 -3.83 9.02 -18.84
N ALA A 449 -2.62 9.29 -19.37
CA ALA A 449 -1.81 10.46 -19.03
C ALA A 449 -2.57 11.76 -19.34
N PHE A 450 -2.85 12.57 -18.32
CA PHE A 450 -3.56 13.85 -18.44
C PHE A 450 -2.88 14.87 -19.37
N CYS A 451 -1.59 14.67 -19.68
CA CYS A 451 -0.87 15.46 -20.69
C CYS A 451 -1.37 15.24 -22.13
N ALA A 452 -2.15 14.20 -22.37
CA ALA A 452 -2.80 13.95 -23.65
C ALA A 452 -4.25 14.50 -23.70
N TRP A 453 -4.69 15.17 -22.64
CA TRP A 453 -6.01 15.78 -22.60
C TRP A 453 -6.03 17.07 -23.41
N ASP A 454 -7.11 17.27 -24.16
CA ASP A 454 -7.36 18.53 -24.84
C ASP A 454 -7.34 19.68 -23.82
N GLY A 455 -6.51 20.69 -24.13
CA GLY A 455 -6.29 21.86 -23.29
C GLY A 455 -5.31 21.67 -22.12
N VAL A 456 -4.62 20.54 -22.01
CA VAL A 456 -3.50 20.37 -21.08
C VAL A 456 -2.19 20.33 -21.85
N ARG A 457 -1.24 21.19 -21.48
CA ARG A 457 0.13 21.14 -22.03
C ARG A 457 1.11 20.83 -20.92
N CYS A 458 1.93 19.81 -21.12
CA CYS A 458 3.00 19.44 -20.22
C CYS A 458 4.38 19.80 -20.78
N ASP A 459 5.38 19.92 -19.90
CA ASP A 459 6.79 19.97 -20.28
C ASP A 459 7.33 18.57 -20.63
N ALA A 460 8.62 18.48 -20.99
CA ALA A 460 9.28 17.21 -21.33
C ALA A 460 9.34 16.21 -20.15
N ALA A 461 9.16 16.68 -18.91
CA ALA A 461 9.11 15.86 -17.71
C ALA A 461 7.69 15.37 -17.38
N GLY A 462 6.67 15.83 -18.12
CA GLY A 462 5.27 15.48 -17.90
C GLY A 462 4.56 16.36 -16.87
N ASP A 463 5.13 17.50 -16.48
CA ASP A 463 4.49 18.46 -15.58
C ASP A 463 3.63 19.45 -16.38
N VAL A 464 2.40 19.70 -15.92
CA VAL A 464 1.48 20.68 -16.52
C VAL A 464 2.08 22.07 -16.41
N VAL A 465 2.31 22.68 -17.58
CA VAL A 465 2.80 24.05 -17.73
C VAL A 465 1.74 25.00 -18.27
N ALA A 466 0.67 24.48 -18.87
CA ALA A 466 -0.46 25.29 -19.28
C ALA A 466 -1.80 24.54 -19.19
N VAL A 467 -2.85 25.29 -18.83
CA VAL A 467 -4.24 24.89 -18.97
C VAL A 467 -4.91 25.86 -19.93
N ALA A 468 -5.34 25.37 -21.09
CA ALA A 468 -5.87 26.17 -22.18
C ALA A 468 -7.19 25.59 -22.71
N LEU A 469 -8.29 26.14 -22.22
CA LEU A 469 -9.65 25.75 -22.57
C LEU A 469 -10.30 26.84 -23.43
N ASN A 470 -10.96 26.43 -24.53
CA ASN A 470 -11.62 27.34 -25.48
C ASN A 470 -13.08 26.91 -25.74
N SER A 471 -13.79 27.65 -26.60
CA SER A 471 -15.22 27.41 -26.89
C SER A 471 -15.56 26.02 -27.45
N THR A 472 -14.60 25.25 -27.99
CA THR A 472 -14.83 23.87 -28.44
C THR A 472 -14.79 22.85 -27.31
N ALA A 473 -14.43 23.28 -26.09
CA ALA A 473 -14.28 22.41 -24.92
C ALA A 473 -15.65 21.97 -24.34
N CYS A 474 -16.67 22.83 -24.44
CA CYS A 474 -18.03 22.56 -23.93
C CYS A 474 -18.85 21.82 -25.00
N ALA A 475 -19.48 20.68 -24.67
CA ALA A 475 -20.17 19.86 -25.66
C ALA A 475 -21.40 20.58 -26.26
N GLY A 476 -21.64 20.35 -27.56
CA GLY A 476 -22.85 20.81 -28.25
C GLY A 476 -22.91 22.31 -28.57
N GLY A 477 -21.80 23.05 -28.44
CA GLY A 477 -21.75 24.49 -28.70
C GLY A 477 -22.39 25.36 -27.60
N ALA A 478 -22.70 24.76 -26.44
CA ALA A 478 -23.20 25.47 -25.27
C ALA A 478 -22.05 26.12 -24.46
N ALA A 479 -22.36 27.17 -23.71
CA ALA A 479 -21.43 27.72 -22.71
C ALA A 479 -21.33 26.79 -21.49
N CYS A 480 -20.12 26.53 -20.99
CA CYS A 480 -19.89 25.74 -19.77
C CYS A 480 -20.49 26.44 -18.53
N GLY A 481 -20.49 27.78 -18.51
CA GLY A 481 -21.29 28.57 -17.58
C GLY A 481 -20.84 28.59 -16.12
N GLY A 482 -19.70 27.97 -15.78
CA GLY A 482 -19.09 28.00 -14.46
C GLY A 482 -18.33 29.28 -14.14
N ALA A 483 -17.33 29.19 -13.26
CA ALA A 483 -16.49 30.30 -12.83
C ALA A 483 -15.00 30.01 -13.08
N LEU A 484 -14.17 31.05 -13.02
CA LEU A 484 -12.72 30.86 -13.00
C LEU A 484 -12.30 30.09 -11.74
N PRO A 485 -11.37 29.12 -11.83
CA PRO A 485 -10.94 28.34 -10.68
C PRO A 485 -10.17 29.22 -9.67
N PRO A 486 -10.39 29.06 -8.35
CA PRO A 486 -9.57 29.74 -7.35
C PRO A 486 -8.13 29.22 -7.37
N ALA A 487 -7.17 29.98 -6.83
CA ALA A 487 -5.77 29.57 -6.79
C ALA A 487 -5.55 28.23 -6.05
N ALA A 488 -6.39 27.94 -5.05
CA ALA A 488 -6.38 26.66 -4.34
C ALA A 488 -6.60 25.45 -5.29
N ALA A 489 -7.46 25.59 -6.31
CA ALA A 489 -7.70 24.54 -7.30
C ALA A 489 -6.50 24.35 -8.25
N LEU A 490 -5.67 25.39 -8.42
CA LEU A 490 -4.48 25.39 -9.28
C LEU A 490 -3.19 25.03 -8.52
N SER A 491 -3.23 25.00 -7.18
CA SER A 491 -2.06 24.77 -6.30
C SER A 491 -1.34 23.44 -6.54
N GLY A 492 -2.01 22.45 -7.14
CA GLY A 492 -1.41 21.17 -7.53
C GLY A 492 -0.62 21.19 -8.85
N LEU A 493 -0.49 22.35 -9.52
CA LEU A 493 0.22 22.55 -10.80
C LEU A 493 1.49 23.41 -10.59
N PRO A 494 2.59 22.84 -10.05
CA PRO A 494 3.73 23.62 -9.53
C PRO A 494 4.56 24.34 -10.62
N LYS A 495 4.40 23.95 -11.89
CA LYS A 495 5.08 24.56 -13.04
C LYS A 495 4.13 25.31 -13.97
N LEU A 496 2.93 25.63 -13.51
CA LEU A 496 1.94 26.34 -14.31
C LEU A 496 2.44 27.72 -14.71
N ARG A 497 2.44 27.99 -16.02
CA ARG A 497 2.88 29.26 -16.62
C ARG A 497 1.80 29.95 -17.42
N ALA A 498 0.84 29.21 -17.96
CA ALA A 498 -0.19 29.78 -18.81
C ALA A 498 -1.59 29.28 -18.45
N LEU A 499 -2.53 30.22 -18.37
CA LEU A 499 -3.96 29.97 -18.20
C LEU A 499 -4.72 30.60 -19.36
N SER A 500 -5.51 29.80 -20.06
CA SER A 500 -6.44 30.29 -21.08
C SER A 500 -7.83 29.70 -20.84
N PHE A 501 -8.83 30.58 -20.72
CA PHE A 501 -10.23 30.26 -20.47
C PHE A 501 -11.13 31.09 -21.40
N GLY A 502 -10.86 31.04 -22.70
CA GLY A 502 -11.50 31.90 -23.70
C GLY A 502 -12.87 31.39 -24.14
N ALA A 503 -13.88 32.27 -24.18
CA ALA A 503 -15.21 32.00 -24.74
C ALA A 503 -15.92 30.76 -24.17
N LEU A 504 -15.78 30.52 -22.86
CA LEU A 504 -16.43 29.41 -22.14
C LEU A 504 -17.77 29.82 -21.50
N GLY A 505 -18.15 31.09 -21.66
CA GLY A 505 -19.34 31.69 -21.04
C GLY A 505 -19.26 31.72 -19.52
N LEU A 506 -18.05 31.87 -18.98
CA LEU A 506 -17.82 31.96 -17.53
C LEU A 506 -18.48 33.18 -16.91
N LYS A 507 -18.80 33.04 -15.62
CA LYS A 507 -19.46 34.04 -14.80
C LYS A 507 -18.67 34.34 -13.53
N GLY A 508 -19.04 35.42 -12.84
CA GLY A 508 -18.41 35.83 -11.57
C GLY A 508 -17.33 36.89 -11.78
N SER A 509 -16.33 36.92 -10.90
CA SER A 509 -15.22 37.89 -10.94
C SER A 509 -13.87 37.25 -11.21
N LEU A 510 -12.87 38.08 -11.52
CA LEU A 510 -11.48 37.65 -11.62
C LEU A 510 -10.94 37.25 -10.24
N PRO A 511 -10.33 36.05 -10.06
CA PRO A 511 -9.82 35.61 -8.77
C PRO A 511 -8.61 36.43 -8.31
N ALA A 512 -8.76 37.19 -7.24
CA ALA A 512 -7.65 38.00 -6.68
C ALA A 512 -6.50 37.14 -6.13
N ASP A 513 -6.81 35.92 -5.68
CA ASP A 513 -5.86 34.96 -5.12
C ASP A 513 -4.91 34.36 -6.17
N TRP A 514 -5.16 34.54 -7.47
CA TRP A 514 -4.21 34.18 -8.53
C TRP A 514 -2.87 34.91 -8.39
N SER A 515 -2.83 36.03 -7.66
CA SER A 515 -1.59 36.69 -7.24
C SER A 515 -0.59 35.77 -6.51
N THR A 516 -1.05 34.65 -5.95
CA THR A 516 -0.20 33.62 -5.32
C THR A 516 0.50 32.70 -6.33
N LEU A 517 0.09 32.71 -7.60
CA LEU A 517 0.63 31.87 -8.67
C LEU A 517 1.82 32.56 -9.35
N GLY A 518 2.91 32.76 -8.60
CA GLY A 518 4.06 33.56 -9.04
C GLY A 518 4.80 33.07 -10.29
N GLY A 519 4.50 31.87 -10.79
CA GLY A 519 5.05 31.32 -12.03
C GLY A 519 4.27 31.67 -13.30
N LEU A 520 3.14 32.38 -13.20
CA LEU A 520 2.32 32.74 -14.36
C LEU A 520 3.02 33.75 -15.27
N GLU A 521 3.10 33.40 -16.55
CA GLU A 521 3.65 34.22 -17.64
C GLU A 521 2.53 34.69 -18.59
N GLU A 522 1.42 33.97 -18.67
CA GLU A 522 0.32 34.25 -19.61
C GLU A 522 -1.05 33.99 -18.99
N VAL A 523 -1.94 34.97 -19.12
CA VAL A 523 -3.35 34.87 -18.73
C VAL A 523 -4.22 35.36 -19.87
N GLU A 524 -5.07 34.50 -20.40
CA GLU A 524 -6.04 34.78 -21.45
C GLU A 524 -7.45 34.40 -20.98
N VAL A 525 -8.27 35.40 -20.67
CA VAL A 525 -9.66 35.21 -20.26
C VAL A 525 -10.54 36.09 -21.14
N ALA A 526 -10.50 35.87 -22.46
CA ALA A 526 -11.26 36.69 -23.40
C ALA A 526 -12.65 36.09 -23.71
N GLY A 527 -13.64 36.94 -23.95
CA GLY A 527 -14.93 36.52 -24.52
C GLY A 527 -15.90 35.84 -23.53
N ASN A 528 -15.76 36.09 -22.23
CA ASN A 528 -16.70 35.62 -21.21
C ASN A 528 -17.60 36.76 -20.74
N ARG A 529 -18.71 36.99 -21.45
CA ARG A 529 -19.63 38.11 -21.18
C ARG A 529 -20.26 38.12 -19.78
N GLY A 530 -20.26 36.99 -19.07
CA GLY A 530 -20.76 36.89 -17.70
C GLY A 530 -19.71 37.22 -16.62
N LEU A 531 -18.46 37.44 -17.01
CA LEU A 531 -17.37 37.78 -16.11
C LEU A 531 -17.34 39.30 -15.89
N ALA A 532 -17.61 39.73 -14.66
CA ALA A 532 -17.85 41.11 -14.28
C ALA A 532 -17.13 41.49 -12.98
N GLY A 533 -17.24 42.75 -12.58
CA GLY A 533 -16.56 43.31 -11.41
C GLY A 533 -15.18 43.90 -11.74
N ALA A 534 -14.50 44.34 -10.69
CA ALA A 534 -13.24 45.08 -10.80
C ALA A 534 -12.03 44.22 -11.16
N LEU A 535 -11.04 44.84 -11.80
CA LEU A 535 -9.71 44.28 -12.00
C LEU A 535 -9.00 44.09 -10.64
N PRO A 536 -8.48 42.89 -10.29
CA PRO A 536 -7.87 42.67 -8.99
C PRO A 536 -6.55 43.44 -8.82
N ALA A 537 -6.49 44.35 -7.85
CA ALA A 537 -5.25 45.09 -7.54
C ALA A 537 -4.09 44.15 -7.15
N ALA A 538 -4.41 43.02 -6.48
CA ALA A 538 -3.44 42.01 -6.06
C ALA A 538 -2.63 41.39 -7.22
N TRP A 539 -3.15 41.44 -8.46
CA TRP A 539 -2.43 40.93 -9.62
C TRP A 539 -1.14 41.71 -9.92
N GLY A 540 -0.93 42.89 -9.35
CA GLY A 540 0.38 43.56 -9.38
C GLY A 540 1.54 42.69 -8.86
N GLY A 541 1.25 41.69 -8.00
CA GLY A 541 2.23 40.72 -7.52
C GLY A 541 2.66 39.66 -8.54
N LEU A 542 2.03 39.59 -9.73
CA LEU A 542 2.38 38.65 -10.80
C LEU A 542 3.58 39.15 -11.62
N SER A 543 4.74 39.33 -10.97
CA SER A 543 5.92 39.95 -11.57
C SER A 543 6.46 39.24 -12.83
N GLY A 544 6.11 37.96 -13.02
CA GLY A 544 6.48 37.15 -14.19
C GLY A 544 5.51 37.26 -15.38
N LEU A 545 4.39 37.96 -15.24
CA LEU A 545 3.33 38.02 -16.25
C LEU A 545 3.78 38.83 -17.46
N LYS A 546 3.75 38.22 -18.64
CA LYS A 546 4.20 38.81 -19.91
C LYS A 546 3.02 39.19 -20.82
N ARG A 547 1.99 38.35 -20.84
CA ARG A 547 0.77 38.56 -21.63
C ARG A 547 -0.46 38.49 -20.74
N LEU A 548 -1.28 39.53 -20.82
CA LEU A 548 -2.57 39.60 -20.15
C LEU A 548 -3.66 40.03 -21.13
N SER A 549 -4.57 39.10 -21.41
CA SER A 549 -5.75 39.34 -22.23
C SER A 549 -7.03 39.10 -21.45
N LEU A 550 -7.84 40.16 -21.32
CA LEU A 550 -9.13 40.19 -20.64
C LEU A 550 -10.21 40.78 -21.56
N ARG A 551 -10.02 40.71 -22.89
CA ARG A 551 -10.91 41.34 -23.87
C ARG A 551 -12.32 40.76 -23.84
N ASN A 552 -13.31 41.57 -24.22
CA ASN A 552 -14.69 41.13 -24.46
C ASN A 552 -15.35 40.43 -23.26
N ASN A 553 -15.20 41.01 -22.06
CA ASN A 553 -15.93 40.62 -20.85
C ASN A 553 -16.85 41.77 -20.40
N ALA A 554 -17.39 41.69 -19.18
CA ALA A 554 -18.19 42.73 -18.54
C ALA A 554 -17.46 43.37 -17.34
N LEU A 555 -16.12 43.49 -17.43
CA LEU A 555 -15.29 44.05 -16.36
C LEU A 555 -15.50 45.56 -16.23
N GLU A 556 -15.35 46.06 -14.99
CA GLU A 556 -15.66 47.44 -14.65
C GLU A 556 -14.62 48.11 -13.74
N GLY A 557 -14.70 49.43 -13.64
CA GLY A 557 -13.80 50.24 -12.81
C GLY A 557 -12.46 50.57 -13.47
N PRO A 558 -11.50 51.13 -12.72
CA PRO A 558 -10.21 51.55 -13.24
C PRO A 558 -9.20 50.40 -13.34
N VAL A 559 -8.15 50.60 -14.15
CA VAL A 559 -6.95 49.77 -14.10
C VAL A 559 -6.20 50.06 -12.78
N PRO A 560 -5.96 49.07 -11.91
CA PRO A 560 -5.36 49.31 -10.61
C PRO A 560 -3.95 49.89 -10.73
N ALA A 561 -3.62 50.89 -9.90
CA ALA A 561 -2.28 51.49 -9.90
C ALA A 561 -1.16 50.47 -9.67
N GLY A 562 -1.39 49.48 -8.81
CA GLY A 562 -0.44 48.39 -8.52
C GLY A 562 -0.13 47.49 -9.72
N TRP A 563 -0.89 47.56 -10.83
CA TRP A 563 -0.50 46.87 -12.06
C TRP A 563 0.73 47.51 -12.74
N GLY A 564 1.14 48.71 -12.30
CA GLY A 564 2.43 49.28 -12.68
C GLY A 564 3.64 48.41 -12.28
N ASP A 565 3.46 47.53 -11.28
CA ASP A 565 4.51 46.61 -10.80
C ASP A 565 4.69 45.37 -11.70
N LEU A 566 3.84 45.20 -12.72
CA LEU A 566 3.93 44.14 -13.72
C LEU A 566 5.08 44.40 -14.71
N SER A 567 6.31 44.40 -14.20
CA SER A 567 7.53 44.81 -14.92
C SER A 567 7.78 44.00 -16.19
N ALA A 568 7.45 42.70 -16.20
CA ALA A 568 7.61 41.80 -17.33
C ALA A 568 6.49 41.91 -18.40
N LEU A 569 5.44 42.70 -18.14
CA LEU A 569 4.28 42.79 -19.03
C LEU A 569 4.65 43.51 -20.33
N SER A 570 4.48 42.78 -21.43
CA SER A 570 4.73 43.26 -22.79
C SER A 570 3.46 43.35 -23.63
N GLU A 571 2.37 42.70 -23.19
CA GLU A 571 1.10 42.71 -23.89
C GLU A 571 -0.06 42.83 -22.90
N LEU A 572 -0.89 43.85 -23.09
CA LEU A 572 -2.09 44.10 -22.31
C LEU A 572 -3.28 44.33 -23.24
N GLN A 573 -4.31 43.51 -23.07
CA GLN A 573 -5.50 43.55 -23.89
C GLN A 573 -6.76 43.62 -23.00
N LEU A 574 -7.35 44.82 -22.90
CA LEU A 574 -8.55 45.14 -22.11
C LEU A 574 -9.76 45.52 -22.97
N GLY A 575 -9.58 45.60 -24.29
CA GLY A 575 -10.62 46.03 -25.22
C GLY A 575 -11.95 45.26 -25.13
N GLY A 576 -13.06 45.93 -25.45
CA GLY A 576 -14.40 45.33 -25.40
C GLY A 576 -14.94 45.10 -23.99
N ASN A 577 -14.48 45.88 -23.00
CA ASN A 577 -15.05 45.95 -21.66
C ASN A 577 -15.60 47.36 -21.42
N PRO A 578 -16.90 47.60 -21.69
CA PRO A 578 -17.47 48.95 -21.67
C PRO A 578 -17.52 49.57 -20.27
N GLY A 579 -17.50 48.76 -19.21
CA GLY A 579 -17.49 49.22 -17.81
C GLY A 579 -16.11 49.67 -17.32
N LEU A 580 -15.03 49.36 -18.04
CA LEU A 580 -13.70 49.82 -17.67
C LEU A 580 -13.56 51.32 -17.96
N THR A 581 -13.17 52.08 -16.94
CA THR A 581 -13.14 53.55 -16.92
C THR A 581 -11.79 54.05 -16.40
N GLY A 582 -11.59 55.37 -16.35
CA GLY A 582 -10.37 55.96 -15.81
C GLY A 582 -9.26 56.07 -16.85
N CYS A 583 -8.03 55.76 -16.46
CA CYS A 583 -6.82 55.94 -17.27
C CYS A 583 -5.88 54.74 -17.06
N LEU A 584 -4.89 54.60 -17.94
CA LEU A 584 -3.83 53.62 -17.76
C LEU A 584 -2.75 54.19 -16.81
N PRO A 585 -2.30 53.42 -15.78
CA PRO A 585 -1.16 53.82 -14.95
C PRO A 585 0.07 54.16 -15.81
N GLY A 586 0.84 55.17 -15.42
CA GLY A 586 1.96 55.67 -16.23
C GLY A 586 2.97 54.58 -16.63
N ALA A 587 3.27 53.65 -15.72
CA ALA A 587 4.14 52.50 -15.96
C ALA A 587 3.65 51.57 -17.09
N LEU A 588 2.34 51.55 -17.36
CA LEU A 588 1.71 50.75 -18.41
C LEU A 588 1.46 51.54 -19.70
N ALA A 589 1.66 52.87 -19.72
CA ALA A 589 1.41 53.73 -20.88
C ALA A 589 2.09 53.24 -22.17
N ARG A 590 3.26 52.61 -22.04
CA ARG A 590 4.01 51.97 -23.14
C ARG A 590 3.21 50.90 -23.90
N LEU A 591 2.21 50.29 -23.26
CA LEU A 591 1.37 49.21 -23.82
C LEU A 591 0.10 49.74 -24.51
N ALA A 592 -0.24 51.02 -24.33
CA ALA A 592 -1.48 51.61 -24.85
C ALA A 592 -1.52 51.71 -26.39
N GLY A 593 -0.35 51.71 -27.04
CA GLY A 593 -0.22 51.83 -28.50
C GLY A 593 -0.52 50.54 -29.27
N ALA A 594 -0.70 49.40 -28.61
CA ALA A 594 -0.98 48.14 -29.29
C ALA A 594 -2.44 48.10 -29.82
N PRO A 595 -2.68 47.62 -31.06
CA PRO A 595 -4.02 47.50 -31.62
C PRO A 595 -4.96 46.70 -30.70
N GLY A 596 -6.13 47.27 -30.39
CA GLY A 596 -7.14 46.66 -29.53
C GLY A 596 -6.81 46.63 -28.03
N ALA A 597 -5.70 47.22 -27.57
CA ALA A 597 -5.29 47.18 -26.16
C ALA A 597 -6.36 47.73 -25.21
N ILE A 598 -6.99 48.85 -25.56
CA ILE A 598 -8.05 49.52 -24.77
C ILE A 598 -9.26 49.91 -25.63
N GLU A 599 -9.35 49.39 -26.86
CA GLU A 599 -10.43 49.70 -27.79
C GLU A 599 -11.79 49.20 -27.26
N GLY A 600 -12.84 50.01 -27.33
CA GLY A 600 -14.14 49.63 -26.76
C GLY A 600 -14.18 49.60 -25.23
N THR A 601 -13.31 50.36 -24.58
CA THR A 601 -13.37 50.69 -23.14
C THR A 601 -13.57 52.21 -22.98
N ALA A 602 -13.93 52.65 -21.78
CA ALA A 602 -13.95 54.07 -21.41
C ALA A 602 -12.64 54.52 -20.73
N ILE A 603 -11.54 53.77 -20.92
CA ILE A 603 -10.20 54.15 -20.44
C ILE A 603 -9.64 55.25 -21.35
N SER A 604 -9.22 56.36 -20.75
CA SER A 604 -8.54 57.46 -21.43
C SER A 604 -7.20 57.01 -22.02
N ARG A 605 -6.91 57.45 -23.26
CA ARG A 605 -5.60 57.30 -23.90
C ARG A 605 -4.53 58.25 -23.34
N ALA A 606 -4.93 59.28 -22.61
CA ALA A 606 -3.99 60.10 -21.86
C ALA A 606 -3.53 59.31 -20.62
N ALA A 607 -2.23 59.21 -20.41
CA ALA A 607 -1.70 58.72 -19.13
C ALA A 607 -2.28 59.57 -17.99
N CYS A 608 -2.65 58.97 -16.88
CA CYS A 608 -2.95 59.78 -15.69
C CYS A 608 -1.67 60.49 -15.26
N ASP A 609 -1.69 61.81 -15.23
CA ASP A 609 -0.72 62.58 -14.48
C ASP A 609 -0.85 62.18 -13.00
N GLU A 610 0.21 61.60 -12.45
CA GLU A 610 0.32 61.36 -11.02
C GLU A 610 0.32 62.71 -10.29
N ARG A 611 -0.78 63.03 -9.62
CA ARG A 611 -0.80 64.00 -8.51
C ARG A 611 -1.18 63.32 -7.23
#